data_AF-A0A321LES5-F1
#
_entry.id   AF-A0A321LES5-F1
#
_cell.length_a   1.000
_cell.length_b   1.000
_cell.length_c   1.000
_cell.angle_alpha   90.00
_cell.angle_beta   90.00
_cell.angle_gamma   90.00
#
_symmetry.space_group_name_H-M   'P 1'
#
loop_
_entity.id
_entity.type
_entity.pdbx_description
1 polymer ?
#
loop_
_entity_poly.entity_id
_entity_poly.type
_entity_poly.pdbx_seq_one_letter_code
_entity_poly.pdbx_strand_id
1 'polypeptide(L)'
;MMKALTYSILFLALTGAAQQITDRPAQPGFIFDDDGGAVQVVPANLTAQGEKTFHGGAVLRSVQQVSIFLGSGWADEKVRARETALLDLLANAQTPELQSRNIKTMPASPKQEDFSRLNSSRLNDLDIQHRLNDMLRNHALSAPGAGTVFVVFLSPEISSVIGGHQGGADFAAYHNFFHVEAGEVRYVVVPFNANAATQLQAATQALIETALNPHGDGWF
;
A
#
# COMPACT_ATOMS: atom_id res chain seq x y z
N MET A 1 -23.75 70.17 13.06
CA MET A 1 -24.56 68.92 13.03
C MET A 1 -24.17 68.12 11.79
N MET A 2 -23.28 67.15 11.92
CA MET A 2 -23.01 66.12 10.89
C MET A 2 -22.90 64.78 11.62
N LYS A 3 -23.77 63.83 11.26
CA LYS A 3 -23.78 62.45 11.74
C LYS A 3 -22.82 61.64 10.86
N ALA A 4 -21.81 61.00 11.45
CA ALA A 4 -21.03 59.96 10.79
C ALA A 4 -21.61 58.59 11.21
N LEU A 5 -22.12 57.84 10.24
CA LEU A 5 -22.48 56.43 10.39
C LEU A 5 -21.20 55.60 10.27
N THR A 6 -20.86 54.84 11.30
CA THR A 6 -19.78 53.85 11.24
C THR A 6 -20.40 52.47 10.99
N TYR A 7 -20.09 51.86 9.85
CA TYR A 7 -20.39 50.46 9.55
C TYR A 7 -19.35 49.57 10.23
N SER A 8 -19.76 48.71 11.15
CA SER A 8 -18.93 47.62 11.68
C SER A 8 -19.21 46.36 10.88
N ILE A 9 -18.19 45.87 10.17
CA ILE A 9 -18.18 44.59 9.45
C ILE A 9 -18.02 43.48 10.48
N LEU A 10 -19.00 42.55 10.50
CA LEU A 10 -18.98 41.34 11.29
C LEU A 10 -18.10 40.29 10.58
N PHE A 11 -16.92 39.98 11.12
CA PHE A 11 -16.15 38.82 10.69
C PHE A 11 -16.72 37.57 11.37
N LEU A 12 -17.41 36.71 10.60
CA LEU A 12 -17.63 35.32 11.00
C LEU A 12 -16.33 34.54 10.80
N ALA A 13 -15.67 34.20 11.90
CA ALA A 13 -14.63 33.18 11.89
C ALA A 13 -15.30 31.81 11.82
N LEU A 14 -15.29 31.18 10.64
CA LEU A 14 -15.52 29.74 10.49
C LEU A 14 -14.26 29.03 10.96
N THR A 15 -14.17 28.71 12.25
CA THR A 15 -13.18 27.75 12.75
C THR A 15 -13.62 26.37 12.31
N GLY A 16 -13.03 25.87 11.22
CA GLY A 16 -13.14 24.48 10.82
C GLY A 16 -12.63 23.58 11.95
N ALA A 17 -13.46 22.64 12.38
CA ALA A 17 -13.07 21.60 13.30
C ALA A 17 -12.08 20.67 12.58
N ALA A 18 -10.79 20.84 12.85
CA ALA A 18 -9.81 19.78 12.66
C ALA A 18 -10.14 18.70 13.70
N GLN A 19 -10.85 17.65 13.31
CA GLN A 19 -11.08 16.51 14.18
C GLN A 19 -9.74 15.82 14.44
N GLN A 20 -9.33 15.84 15.70
CA GLN A 20 -8.20 15.13 16.28
C GLN A 20 -8.16 13.66 15.85
N ILE A 21 -7.08 13.27 15.18
CA ILE A 21 -6.67 11.87 14.94
C ILE A 21 -6.14 11.21 16.24
N THR A 22 -6.22 11.86 17.41
CA THR A 22 -5.30 11.59 18.54
C THR A 22 -5.68 10.50 19.56
N ASP A 23 -6.79 9.76 19.44
CA ASP A 23 -7.21 8.82 20.52
C ASP A 23 -7.35 7.34 20.13
N ARG A 24 -6.88 6.91 18.95
CA ARG A 24 -6.84 5.46 18.65
C ARG A 24 -5.62 4.80 19.29
N PRO A 25 -5.78 3.69 20.05
CA PRO A 25 -4.65 2.97 20.60
C PRO A 25 -3.78 2.44 19.46
N ALA A 26 -2.46 2.51 19.64
CA ALA A 26 -1.51 1.93 18.70
C ALA A 26 -1.81 0.43 18.52
N GLN A 27 -1.96 0.00 17.27
CA GLN A 27 -2.14 -1.40 16.91
C GLN A 27 -0.80 -1.92 16.34
N PRO A 28 -0.19 -2.96 16.92
CA PRO A 28 1.07 -3.50 16.44
C PRO A 28 1.00 -3.87 14.95
N GLY A 29 1.92 -3.34 14.15
CA GLY A 29 1.96 -3.59 12.71
C GLY A 29 0.91 -2.82 11.89
N PHE A 30 0.24 -1.83 12.47
CA PHE A 30 -0.65 -0.92 11.75
C PHE A 30 -0.20 0.53 11.87
N ILE A 31 -0.38 1.29 10.79
CA ILE A 31 -0.20 2.74 10.76
C ILE A 31 -1.52 3.37 10.32
N PHE A 32 -1.89 4.50 10.93
CA PHE A 32 -3.06 5.26 10.50
C PHE A 32 -2.68 6.23 9.39
N ASP A 33 -3.46 6.23 8.32
CA ASP A 33 -3.29 7.12 7.17
C ASP A 33 -3.94 8.50 7.42
N ASP A 34 -3.68 9.45 6.52
CA ASP A 34 -4.15 10.84 6.56
C ASP A 34 -5.69 10.96 6.61
N ASP A 35 -6.42 9.95 6.16
CA ASP A 35 -7.89 9.89 6.17
C ASP A 35 -8.46 9.15 7.40
N GLY A 36 -7.61 8.68 8.31
CA GLY A 36 -7.99 7.88 9.48
C GLY A 36 -8.22 6.39 9.19
N GLY A 37 -7.95 5.92 7.97
CA GLY A 37 -7.82 4.50 7.63
C GLY A 37 -6.62 3.87 8.33
N ALA A 38 -6.62 2.55 8.48
CA ALA A 38 -5.49 1.80 9.02
C ALA A 38 -4.91 0.91 7.92
N VAL A 39 -3.60 0.96 7.75
CA VAL A 39 -2.87 0.09 6.82
C VAL A 39 -1.97 -0.84 7.60
N GLN A 40 -1.89 -2.10 7.18
CA GLN A 40 -0.99 -3.05 7.80
C GLN A 40 0.39 -2.94 7.17
N VAL A 41 1.42 -2.84 8.01
CA VAL A 41 2.80 -2.59 7.57
C VAL A 41 3.72 -3.75 7.89
N VAL A 42 4.69 -3.94 7.00
CA VAL A 42 5.89 -4.71 7.27
C VAL A 42 6.93 -3.76 7.87
N PRO A 43 7.49 -4.05 9.06
CA PRO A 43 8.42 -3.13 9.73
C PRO A 43 9.70 -2.92 8.91
N ALA A 44 10.29 -1.72 8.96
CA ALA A 44 11.54 -1.42 8.25
C ALA A 44 12.69 -2.37 8.67
N ASN A 45 12.76 -2.70 9.96
CA ASN A 45 13.57 -3.80 10.44
C ASN A 45 12.76 -5.10 10.36
N LEU A 46 13.02 -5.91 9.33
CA LEU A 46 12.32 -7.18 9.10
C LEU A 46 12.48 -8.21 10.24
N THR A 47 13.48 -8.04 11.11
CA THR A 47 13.65 -8.88 12.32
C THR A 47 12.83 -8.40 13.52
N ALA A 48 12.29 -7.19 13.48
CA ALA A 48 11.48 -6.61 14.56
C ALA A 48 10.00 -7.03 14.48
N GLN A 49 9.65 -7.91 13.56
CA GLN A 49 8.30 -8.41 13.43
C GLN A 49 7.96 -9.31 14.64
N GLY A 50 7.00 -8.86 15.44
CA GLY A 50 6.45 -9.66 16.54
C GLY A 50 5.59 -10.82 16.05
N GLU A 51 5.29 -11.76 16.94
CA GLU A 51 4.30 -12.80 16.68
C GLU A 51 2.92 -12.17 16.44
N LYS A 52 2.28 -12.50 15.31
CA LYS A 52 0.91 -12.09 14.99
C LYS A 52 -0.05 -13.22 15.37
N THR A 53 -1.13 -12.89 16.07
CA THR A 53 -2.14 -13.88 16.45
C THR A 53 -3.38 -13.74 15.58
N PHE A 54 -4.00 -14.87 15.23
CA PHE A 54 -5.26 -14.86 14.49
C PHE A 54 -6.43 -14.63 15.42
N HIS A 55 -7.20 -13.57 15.18
CA HIS A 55 -8.34 -13.14 16.01
C HIS A 55 -9.70 -13.34 15.32
N GLY A 56 -9.73 -14.02 14.17
CA GLY A 56 -10.91 -14.10 13.29
C GLY A 56 -10.64 -13.32 12.00
N GLY A 57 -11.66 -13.02 11.20
CA GLY A 57 -11.48 -12.23 9.97
C GLY A 57 -11.29 -13.06 8.70
N ALA A 58 -11.30 -12.37 7.56
CA ALA A 58 -11.21 -13.00 6.26
C ALA A 58 -9.78 -13.52 6.00
N VAL A 59 -9.66 -14.61 5.24
CA VAL A 59 -8.40 -15.09 4.67
C VAL A 59 -8.63 -15.37 3.19
N LEU A 60 -7.62 -15.14 2.34
CA LEU A 60 -7.73 -15.52 0.94
C LEU A 60 -7.70 -17.04 0.79
N ARG A 61 -8.46 -17.59 -0.15
CA ARG A 61 -8.41 -19.03 -0.50
C ARG A 61 -7.30 -19.36 -1.50
N SER A 62 -6.91 -18.35 -2.25
CA SER A 62 -5.80 -18.40 -3.19
C SER A 62 -5.20 -17.00 -3.32
N VAL A 63 -3.91 -16.91 -3.59
CA VAL A 63 -3.21 -15.65 -3.85
C VAL A 63 -2.59 -15.69 -5.24
N GLN A 64 -2.86 -14.67 -6.03
CA GLN A 64 -2.27 -14.42 -7.34
C GLN A 64 -1.71 -13.01 -7.38
N GLN A 65 -0.41 -12.89 -7.60
CA GLN A 65 0.28 -11.62 -7.74
C GLN A 65 0.05 -11.01 -9.13
N VAL A 66 -0.18 -9.70 -9.16
CA VAL A 66 -0.04 -8.85 -10.36
C VAL A 66 1.00 -7.79 -10.05
N SER A 67 2.18 -7.89 -10.65
CA SER A 67 3.29 -6.95 -10.41
C SER A 67 3.09 -5.66 -11.19
N ILE A 68 3.26 -4.51 -10.53
CA ILE A 68 3.18 -3.18 -11.14
C ILE A 68 4.49 -2.44 -10.84
N PHE A 69 5.25 -2.10 -11.87
CA PHE A 69 6.46 -1.29 -11.74
C PHE A 69 6.12 0.17 -12.01
N LEU A 70 5.93 0.94 -10.94
CA LEU A 70 5.41 2.30 -10.97
C LEU A 70 6.55 3.32 -10.84
N GLY A 71 6.59 4.25 -11.80
CA GLY A 71 7.52 5.38 -11.82
C GLY A 71 8.64 5.23 -12.84
N SER A 72 9.16 6.37 -13.28
CA SER A 72 10.09 6.48 -14.39
C SER A 72 11.46 5.83 -14.15
N GLY A 73 11.90 5.70 -12.90
CA GLY A 73 13.17 5.08 -12.54
C GLY A 73 13.27 3.60 -12.91
N TRP A 74 12.15 2.91 -13.12
CA TRP A 74 12.15 1.54 -13.66
C TRP A 74 12.58 1.45 -15.14
N ALA A 75 12.62 2.57 -15.86
CA ALA A 75 13.18 2.61 -17.21
C ALA A 75 14.73 2.52 -17.22
N ASP A 76 15.40 2.75 -16.09
CA ASP A 76 16.85 2.55 -15.96
C ASP A 76 17.20 1.05 -15.94
N GLU A 77 18.14 0.63 -16.79
CA GLU A 77 18.51 -0.78 -16.97
C GLU A 77 19.00 -1.45 -15.67
N LYS A 78 19.71 -0.73 -14.80
CA LYS A 78 20.22 -1.27 -13.53
C LYS A 78 19.11 -1.49 -12.52
N VAL A 79 18.11 -0.61 -12.52
CA VAL A 79 16.91 -0.76 -11.69
C VAL A 79 16.06 -1.91 -12.25
N ARG A 80 15.85 -1.93 -13.57
CA ARG A 80 15.03 -2.91 -14.28
C ARG A 80 15.54 -4.34 -14.19
N ALA A 81 16.85 -4.53 -14.07
CA ALA A 81 17.45 -5.86 -13.86
C ALA A 81 16.89 -6.59 -12.63
N ARG A 82 16.25 -5.88 -11.69
CA ARG A 82 15.64 -6.44 -10.49
C ARG A 82 14.25 -7.05 -10.73
N GLU A 83 13.55 -6.65 -11.80
CA GLU A 83 12.15 -7.05 -12.04
C GLU A 83 11.97 -8.57 -12.03
N THR A 84 12.91 -9.32 -12.64
CA THR A 84 12.84 -10.78 -12.73
C THR A 84 12.69 -11.45 -11.36
N ALA A 85 13.37 -10.94 -10.33
CA ALA A 85 13.26 -11.46 -8.97
C ALA A 85 11.94 -11.07 -8.28
N LEU A 86 11.28 -10.02 -8.76
CA LEU A 86 10.06 -9.45 -8.18
C LEU A 86 8.78 -9.92 -8.89
N LEU A 87 8.89 -10.56 -10.06
CA LEU A 87 7.74 -10.96 -10.89
C LEU A 87 6.86 -12.04 -10.24
N ASP A 88 7.46 -12.99 -9.52
CA ASP A 88 6.76 -14.05 -8.82
C ASP A 88 7.39 -14.28 -7.45
N LEU A 89 6.87 -13.57 -6.45
CA LEU A 89 7.41 -13.55 -5.10
C LEU A 89 7.24 -14.87 -4.34
N LEU A 90 6.28 -15.71 -4.78
CA LEU A 90 5.92 -16.94 -4.08
C LEU A 90 6.46 -18.20 -4.75
N ALA A 91 6.91 -18.14 -6.01
CA ALA A 91 7.44 -19.29 -6.73
C ALA A 91 8.54 -20.07 -5.97
N ASN A 92 9.41 -19.37 -5.24
CA ASN A 92 10.52 -19.98 -4.50
C ASN A 92 10.47 -19.69 -2.98
N ALA A 93 9.41 -19.04 -2.49
CA ALA A 93 9.29 -18.71 -1.08
C ALA A 93 8.82 -19.92 -0.28
N GLN A 94 9.42 -20.12 0.89
CA GLN A 94 8.83 -21.00 1.90
C GLN A 94 7.63 -20.25 2.51
N THR A 95 6.44 -20.84 2.42
CA THR A 95 5.19 -20.21 2.85
C THR A 95 4.39 -21.12 3.80
N PRO A 96 5.01 -21.62 4.89
CA PRO A 96 4.35 -22.53 5.83
C PRO A 96 3.06 -21.94 6.41
N GLU A 97 2.99 -20.61 6.57
CA GLU A 97 1.81 -19.89 7.05
C GLU A 97 0.64 -20.04 6.06
N LEU A 98 0.89 -19.84 4.76
CA LEU A 98 -0.12 -20.02 3.71
C LEU A 98 -0.58 -21.47 3.63
N GLN A 99 0.36 -22.42 3.71
CA GLN A 99 0.08 -23.86 3.68
C GLN A 99 -0.79 -24.28 4.88
N SER A 100 -0.46 -23.81 6.08
CA SER A 100 -1.22 -24.10 7.31
C SER A 100 -2.68 -23.65 7.25
N ARG A 101 -2.97 -22.65 6.40
CA ARG A 101 -4.30 -22.08 6.17
C ARG A 101 -4.95 -22.57 4.87
N ASN A 102 -4.35 -23.54 4.18
CA ASN A 102 -4.82 -24.07 2.89
C ASN A 102 -4.99 -23.00 1.80
N ILE A 103 -4.17 -21.95 1.83
CA ILE A 103 -4.17 -20.88 0.82
C ILE A 103 -3.36 -21.36 -0.38
N LYS A 104 -4.00 -21.41 -1.55
CA LYS A 104 -3.32 -21.82 -2.80
C LYS A 104 -2.49 -20.69 -3.39
N THR A 105 -1.23 -20.96 -3.72
CA THR A 105 -0.40 -20.02 -4.50
C THR A 105 -0.66 -20.23 -5.98
N MET A 106 -1.08 -19.18 -6.68
CA MET A 106 -1.28 -19.19 -8.13
C MET A 106 -0.05 -18.59 -8.83
N PRO A 107 0.29 -19.02 -10.06
CA PRO A 107 1.32 -18.37 -10.85
C PRO A 107 1.03 -16.88 -11.01
N ALA A 108 2.08 -16.06 -10.94
CA ALA A 108 1.95 -14.62 -11.14
C ALA A 108 1.36 -14.29 -12.52
N SER A 109 0.53 -13.24 -12.55
CA SER A 109 0.01 -12.67 -13.79
C SER A 109 1.09 -11.84 -14.51
N PRO A 110 0.91 -11.56 -15.81
CA PRO A 110 1.79 -10.64 -16.53
C PRO A 110 1.95 -9.31 -15.79
N LYS A 111 3.20 -8.84 -15.65
CA LYS A 111 3.48 -7.52 -15.07
C LYS A 111 2.82 -6.40 -15.86
N GLN A 112 2.58 -5.30 -15.17
CA GLN A 112 2.31 -4.01 -15.76
C GLN A 112 3.44 -3.05 -15.45
N GLU A 113 3.70 -2.16 -16.39
CA GLU A 113 4.72 -1.12 -16.29
C GLU A 113 4.04 0.23 -16.47
N ASP A 114 4.39 1.16 -15.59
CA ASP A 114 3.88 2.51 -15.65
C ASP A 114 5.00 3.50 -15.36
N PHE A 115 5.74 3.83 -16.42
CA PHE A 115 6.90 4.72 -16.34
C PHE A 115 6.53 6.19 -16.53
N SER A 116 5.24 6.53 -16.37
CA SER A 116 4.82 7.92 -16.43
C SER A 116 5.51 8.74 -15.33
N ARG A 117 5.82 10.00 -15.64
CA ARG A 117 6.29 10.94 -14.63
C ARG A 117 5.12 11.30 -13.74
N LEU A 118 5.22 10.96 -12.47
CA LEU A 118 4.25 11.36 -11.48
C LEU A 118 4.46 12.83 -11.11
N ASN A 119 3.36 13.52 -10.78
CA ASN A 119 3.40 14.95 -10.42
C ASN A 119 4.06 15.20 -9.05
N SER A 120 4.29 14.14 -8.28
CA SER A 120 4.92 14.18 -6.97
C SER A 120 5.92 13.02 -6.83
N SER A 121 7.05 13.30 -6.19
CA SER A 121 8.02 12.28 -5.73
C SER A 121 7.62 11.68 -4.37
N ARG A 122 6.55 12.18 -3.74
CA ARG A 122 6.00 11.69 -2.47
C ARG A 122 4.55 11.26 -2.72
N LEU A 123 4.25 9.98 -2.55
CA LEU A 123 2.92 9.43 -2.76
C LEU A 123 2.37 8.90 -1.44
N ASN A 124 1.17 9.36 -1.08
CA ASN A 124 0.42 8.74 0.01
C ASN A 124 -0.44 7.58 -0.50
N ASP A 125 -1.18 6.94 0.40
CA ASP A 125 -2.01 5.80 0.05
C ASP A 125 -3.10 6.17 -0.97
N LEU A 126 -3.74 7.32 -0.78
CA LEU A 126 -4.77 7.83 -1.66
C LEU A 126 -4.26 8.07 -3.09
N ASP A 127 -3.02 8.55 -3.25
CA ASP A 127 -2.38 8.69 -4.57
C ASP A 127 -2.21 7.32 -5.26
N ILE A 128 -1.82 6.28 -4.51
CA ILE A 128 -1.68 4.92 -5.03
C ILE A 128 -3.04 4.33 -5.41
N GLN A 129 -4.06 4.50 -4.56
CA GLN A 129 -5.43 4.04 -4.85
C GLN A 129 -5.99 4.69 -6.11
N HIS A 130 -5.82 6.01 -6.25
CA HIS A 130 -6.21 6.72 -7.47
C HIS A 130 -5.47 6.17 -8.69
N ARG A 131 -4.16 5.92 -8.59
CA ARG A 131 -3.41 5.38 -9.73
C ARG A 131 -3.88 3.99 -10.14
N LEU A 132 -4.10 3.09 -9.18
CA LEU A 132 -4.62 1.75 -9.44
C LEU A 132 -6.03 1.80 -10.06
N ASN A 133 -6.90 2.68 -9.56
CA ASN A 133 -8.23 2.88 -10.13
C ASN A 133 -8.17 3.38 -11.57
N ASP A 134 -7.30 4.34 -11.88
CA ASP A 134 -7.12 4.84 -13.25
C ASP A 134 -6.61 3.74 -14.19
N MET A 135 -5.66 2.91 -13.74
CA MET A 135 -5.17 1.79 -14.53
C MET A 135 -6.27 0.74 -14.80
N LEU A 136 -7.15 0.48 -13.82
CA LEU A 136 -8.31 -0.41 -14.00
C LEU A 136 -9.33 0.19 -14.98
N ARG A 137 -9.69 1.47 -14.82
CA ARG A 137 -10.65 2.16 -15.69
C ARG A 137 -10.17 2.27 -17.14
N ASN A 138 -8.87 2.43 -17.34
CA ASN A 138 -8.26 2.50 -18.67
C ASN A 138 -7.88 1.11 -19.23
N HIS A 139 -8.26 0.02 -18.55
CA HIS A 139 -7.96 -1.37 -18.93
C HIS A 139 -6.47 -1.71 -19.05
N ALA A 140 -5.59 -0.91 -18.42
CA ALA A 140 -4.19 -1.28 -18.23
C ALA A 140 -4.04 -2.41 -17.19
N LEU A 141 -4.98 -2.50 -16.25
CA LEU A 141 -5.14 -3.64 -15.35
C LEU A 141 -6.45 -4.37 -15.67
N SER A 142 -6.40 -5.70 -15.63
CA SER A 142 -7.60 -6.53 -15.59
C SER A 142 -8.34 -6.32 -14.27
N ALA A 143 -9.66 -6.49 -14.29
CA ALA A 143 -10.48 -6.46 -13.08
C ALA A 143 -9.96 -7.49 -12.04
N PRO A 144 -9.92 -7.13 -10.75
CA PRO A 144 -9.42 -8.03 -9.70
C PRO A 144 -10.30 -9.28 -9.54
N GLY A 145 -9.67 -10.44 -9.50
CA GLY A 145 -10.30 -11.67 -9.03
C GLY A 145 -10.29 -11.79 -7.51
N ALA A 146 -11.00 -12.80 -6.99
CA ALA A 146 -11.12 -13.03 -5.54
C ALA A 146 -9.77 -13.28 -4.82
N GLY A 147 -8.75 -13.75 -5.55
CA GLY A 147 -7.40 -13.96 -5.03
C GLY A 147 -6.34 -13.00 -5.56
N THR A 148 -6.73 -11.98 -6.34
CA THR A 148 -5.79 -11.04 -6.96
C THR A 148 -5.25 -10.07 -5.91
N VAL A 149 -3.92 -9.94 -5.87
CA VAL A 149 -3.21 -8.90 -5.12
C VAL A 149 -2.30 -8.14 -6.08
N PHE A 150 -2.50 -6.83 -6.19
CA PHE A 150 -1.63 -5.96 -6.98
C PHE A 150 -0.41 -5.57 -6.14
N VAL A 151 0.80 -5.92 -6.60
CA VAL A 151 2.04 -5.57 -5.90
C VAL A 151 2.70 -4.41 -6.63
N VAL A 152 2.63 -3.23 -6.03
CA VAL A 152 3.14 -1.97 -6.57
C VAL A 152 4.57 -1.75 -6.09
N PHE A 153 5.52 -1.91 -7.01
CA PHE A 153 6.93 -1.61 -6.79
C PHE A 153 7.23 -0.18 -7.20
N LEU A 154 7.57 0.66 -6.23
CA LEU A 154 7.89 2.07 -6.48
C LEU A 154 9.32 2.21 -7.02
N SER A 155 9.52 3.15 -7.94
CA SER A 155 10.82 3.50 -8.46
C SER A 155 11.66 4.29 -7.42
N PRO A 156 13.00 4.38 -7.58
CA PRO A 156 13.89 5.01 -6.59
C PRO A 156 13.57 6.46 -6.24
N GLU A 157 12.99 7.21 -7.17
CA GLU A 157 12.64 8.61 -6.99
C GLU A 157 11.33 8.83 -6.23
N ILE A 158 10.54 7.76 -6.01
CA ILE A 158 9.25 7.83 -5.34
C ILE A 158 9.39 7.39 -3.88
N SER A 159 9.01 8.29 -2.97
CA SER A 159 8.85 8.03 -1.55
C SER A 159 7.40 7.73 -1.21
N SER A 160 7.12 6.53 -0.70
CA SER A 160 5.80 6.20 -0.14
C SER A 160 5.67 6.75 1.28
N VAL A 161 4.49 7.27 1.61
CA VAL A 161 4.23 7.90 2.90
C VAL A 161 2.83 7.53 3.41
N ILE A 162 2.71 7.34 4.71
CA ILE A 162 1.43 7.03 5.37
C ILE A 162 1.39 7.89 6.62
N GLY A 163 0.50 8.89 6.65
CA GLY A 163 0.53 9.90 7.69
C GLY A 163 1.92 10.55 7.83
N GLY A 164 2.45 10.52 9.06
CA GLY A 164 3.80 11.00 9.38
C GLY A 164 4.94 10.03 9.04
N HIS A 165 4.65 8.81 8.57
CA HIS A 165 5.64 7.75 8.37
C HIS A 165 6.14 7.67 6.93
N GLN A 166 7.40 7.29 6.76
CA GLN A 166 8.07 7.19 5.47
C GLN A 166 8.52 5.77 5.15
N GLY A 167 8.20 5.32 3.94
CA GLY A 167 8.64 4.04 3.40
C GLY A 167 10.16 3.94 3.26
N GLY A 168 10.70 2.78 3.61
CA GLY A 168 12.14 2.51 3.70
C GLY A 168 12.77 2.95 5.03
N ALA A 169 12.16 3.89 5.76
CA ALA A 169 12.64 4.35 7.07
C ALA A 169 11.82 3.75 8.22
N ASP A 170 10.49 3.89 8.16
CA ASP A 170 9.56 3.46 9.21
C ASP A 170 8.91 2.10 8.91
N PHE A 171 8.66 1.82 7.62
CA PHE A 171 8.11 0.55 7.13
C PHE A 171 8.84 0.09 5.85
N ALA A 172 8.93 -1.22 5.64
CA ALA A 172 9.57 -1.80 4.45
C ALA A 172 8.58 -2.04 3.30
N ALA A 173 7.31 -2.24 3.62
CA ALA A 173 6.18 -2.38 2.70
C ALA A 173 4.88 -2.23 3.52
N TYR A 174 3.75 -2.09 2.84
CA TYR A 174 2.44 -2.17 3.47
C TYR A 174 1.42 -2.78 2.52
N HIS A 175 0.29 -3.21 3.06
CA HIS A 175 -0.86 -3.59 2.26
C HIS A 175 -2.14 -2.94 2.77
N ASN A 176 -3.07 -2.76 1.83
CA ASN A 176 -4.39 -2.21 2.09
C ASN A 176 -5.37 -2.74 1.04
N PHE A 177 -6.63 -2.35 1.17
CA PHE A 177 -7.67 -2.63 0.19
C PHE A 177 -8.60 -1.43 0.03
N PHE A 178 -9.25 -1.34 -1.13
CA PHE A 178 -10.31 -0.36 -1.39
C PHE A 178 -11.30 -0.91 -2.40
N HIS A 179 -12.46 -0.25 -2.51
CA HIS A 179 -13.53 -0.67 -3.39
C HIS A 179 -13.67 0.30 -4.56
N VAL A 180 -13.75 -0.27 -5.77
CA VAL A 180 -14.06 0.45 -7.02
C VAL A 180 -15.12 -0.31 -7.81
N GLU A 181 -15.57 0.26 -8.92
CA GLU A 181 -16.54 -0.39 -9.82
C GLU A 181 -16.07 -1.77 -10.32
N ALA A 182 -14.76 -1.92 -10.55
CA ALA A 182 -14.15 -3.19 -10.97
C ALA A 182 -14.11 -4.28 -9.88
N GLY A 183 -14.45 -3.94 -8.63
CA GLY A 183 -14.45 -4.85 -7.48
C GLY A 183 -13.55 -4.38 -6.33
N GLU A 184 -13.30 -5.27 -5.38
CA GLU A 184 -12.35 -5.02 -4.29
C GLU A 184 -10.91 -5.16 -4.79
N VAL A 185 -10.13 -4.10 -4.62
CA VAL A 185 -8.72 -4.03 -4.98
C VAL A 185 -7.90 -4.23 -3.72
N ARG A 186 -7.19 -5.36 -3.64
CA ARG A 186 -6.20 -5.63 -2.61
C ARG A 186 -4.82 -5.38 -3.18
N TYR A 187 -3.99 -4.66 -2.46
CA TYR A 187 -2.70 -4.25 -2.98
C TYR A 187 -1.64 -4.15 -1.90
N VAL A 188 -0.41 -4.33 -2.34
CA VAL A 188 0.82 -4.16 -1.58
C VAL A 188 1.58 -3.00 -2.21
N VAL A 189 2.17 -2.14 -1.39
CA VAL A 189 3.12 -1.12 -1.86
C VAL A 189 4.49 -1.41 -1.28
N VAL A 190 5.47 -1.50 -2.18
CA VAL A 190 6.87 -1.80 -1.86
C VAL A 190 7.73 -0.61 -2.28
N PRO A 191 8.15 0.25 -1.33
CA PRO A 191 9.15 1.27 -1.58
C PRO A 191 10.42 0.70 -2.20
N PHE A 192 11.09 1.49 -3.04
CA PHE A 192 12.40 1.09 -3.55
C PHE A 192 13.39 0.95 -2.39
N ASN A 193 14.16 -0.15 -2.38
CA ASN A 193 15.26 -0.33 -1.45
C ASN A 193 16.56 -0.53 -2.24
N ALA A 194 17.63 0.20 -1.88
CA ALA A 194 18.94 0.04 -2.52
C ALA A 194 19.44 -1.42 -2.42
N ASN A 195 19.14 -2.11 -1.31
CA ASN A 195 19.35 -3.54 -1.15
C ASN A 195 18.18 -4.34 -1.75
N ALA A 196 18.44 -4.97 -2.91
CA ALA A 196 17.42 -5.76 -3.62
C ALA A 196 16.90 -6.97 -2.83
N ALA A 197 17.74 -7.60 -1.98
CA ALA A 197 17.31 -8.72 -1.15
C ALA A 197 16.32 -8.28 -0.07
N THR A 198 16.57 -7.11 0.54
CA THR A 198 15.64 -6.50 1.50
C THR A 198 14.31 -6.13 0.82
N GLN A 199 14.36 -5.56 -0.40
CA GLN A 199 13.14 -5.25 -1.17
C GLN A 199 12.32 -6.51 -1.44
N LEU A 200 12.98 -7.57 -1.92
CA LEU A 200 12.34 -8.86 -2.20
C LEU A 200 11.70 -9.45 -0.94
N GLN A 201 12.44 -9.49 0.18
CA GLN A 201 11.94 -10.04 1.43
C GLN A 201 10.72 -9.26 1.96
N ALA A 202 10.77 -7.93 1.92
CA ALA A 202 9.66 -7.08 2.33
C ALA A 202 8.42 -7.31 1.45
N ALA A 203 8.60 -7.41 0.13
CA ALA A 203 7.53 -7.67 -0.82
C ALA A 203 6.88 -9.05 -0.60
N THR A 204 7.70 -10.10 -0.44
CA THR A 204 7.22 -11.46 -0.15
C THR A 204 6.44 -11.48 1.16
N GLN A 205 6.95 -10.86 2.22
CA GLN A 205 6.28 -10.79 3.51
C GLN A 205 4.93 -10.08 3.40
N ALA A 206 4.89 -8.90 2.77
CA ALA A 206 3.65 -8.15 2.62
C ALA A 206 2.60 -8.91 1.79
N LEU A 207 3.01 -9.65 0.75
CA LEU A 207 2.10 -10.48 -0.03
C LEU A 207 1.52 -11.65 0.79
N ILE A 208 2.36 -12.31 1.60
CA ILE A 208 1.90 -13.37 2.53
C ILE A 208 0.90 -12.78 3.53
N GLU A 209 1.21 -11.63 4.11
CA GLU A 209 0.33 -10.95 5.07
C GLU A 209 -0.98 -10.50 4.44
N THR A 210 -0.97 -10.02 3.20
CA THR A 210 -2.20 -9.69 2.47
C THR A 210 -3.07 -10.93 2.26
N ALA A 211 -2.46 -12.09 2.01
CA ALA A 211 -3.21 -13.33 1.85
C ALA A 211 -3.81 -13.83 3.18
N LEU A 212 -3.10 -13.65 4.28
CA LEU A 212 -3.54 -14.04 5.62
C LEU A 212 -4.53 -13.05 6.24
N ASN A 213 -4.39 -11.75 5.93
CA ASN A 213 -5.16 -10.66 6.50
C ASN A 213 -5.54 -9.60 5.44
N PRO A 214 -6.33 -9.99 4.42
CA PRO A 214 -6.67 -9.13 3.27
C PRO A 214 -7.38 -7.83 3.63
N HIS A 215 -8.05 -7.79 4.78
CA HIS A 215 -8.82 -6.63 5.24
C HIS A 215 -8.23 -5.94 6.48
N GLY A 216 -7.10 -6.42 6.99
CA GLY A 216 -6.49 -5.84 8.18
C GLY A 216 -7.23 -6.14 9.50
N ASP A 217 -8.31 -6.93 9.49
CA ASP A 217 -9.20 -7.11 10.63
C ASP A 217 -8.97 -8.42 11.42
N GLY A 218 -8.11 -9.30 10.92
CA GLY A 218 -7.98 -10.67 11.43
C GLY A 218 -6.66 -11.06 12.11
N TRP A 219 -5.57 -10.35 11.83
CA TRP A 219 -4.24 -10.66 12.39
C TRP A 219 -3.55 -9.41 12.95
N PHE A 220 -3.34 -9.38 14.26
CA PHE A 220 -2.64 -8.32 14.99
C PHE A 220 -2.02 -8.85 16.30
#